data_AF-A0A8T0DIT2-F1
#
_entry.id   AF-A0A8T0DIT2-F1
#
_cell.length_a   1.000
_cell.length_b   1.000
_cell.length_c   1.000
_cell.angle_alpha   90.00
_cell.angle_beta   90.00
_cell.angle_gamma   90.00
#
_symmetry.space_group_name_H-M   'P 1'
#
loop_
_entity.id
_entity.type
_entity.pdbx_description
1 polymer ?
#
loop_
_entity_poly.entity_id
_entity_poly.type
_entity_poly.pdbx_seq_one_letter_code
_entity_poly.pdbx_strand_id
1 'polypeptide(L)'
;VWSVRYHPTRDQLLLSSGSDCRVCLHNVSTFSSDALLNSSSQPTRNVAHIKDADTEDRTRSSRSSSPSEPAAPSKMKNGLIARLEQHEESVYAADWSPVDPWYFASVSYDGNLLVNQVPEPVKLDILLQSREADEEEE
;
A
#
# COMPACT_ATOMS: atom_id res chain seq x y z
N VAL A 1 8.88 15.04 -4.80
CA VAL A 1 8.94 13.62 -5.22
C VAL A 1 9.43 13.59 -6.65
N TRP A 2 10.45 12.78 -6.93
CA TRP A 2 11.14 12.72 -8.24
C TRP A 2 10.79 11.45 -9.02
N SER A 3 10.60 10.33 -8.32
CA SER A 3 10.15 9.07 -8.92
C SER A 3 9.06 8.42 -8.09
N VAL A 4 8.11 7.79 -8.80
CA VAL A 4 7.09 6.90 -8.26
C VAL A 4 7.00 5.68 -9.18
N ARG A 5 7.05 4.47 -8.62
CA ARG A 5 7.01 3.20 -9.38
C ARG A 5 6.17 2.15 -8.66
N TYR A 6 5.09 1.72 -9.31
CA TYR A 6 4.39 0.51 -8.92
C TYR A 6 5.27 -0.71 -9.19
N HIS A 7 5.11 -1.72 -8.36
CA HIS A 7 5.79 -3.00 -8.55
C HIS A 7 5.21 -3.73 -9.78
N PRO A 8 6.04 -4.35 -10.64
CA PRO A 8 5.61 -4.87 -11.95
C PRO A 8 4.50 -5.91 -11.92
N THR A 9 4.50 -6.80 -10.93
CA THR A 9 3.55 -7.92 -10.81
C THR A 9 2.69 -7.89 -9.55
N ARG A 10 2.88 -6.89 -8.68
CA ARG A 10 2.23 -6.79 -7.37
C ARG A 10 1.88 -5.35 -7.11
N ASP A 11 0.85 -4.88 -7.79
CA ASP A 11 0.41 -3.48 -7.80
C ASP A 11 0.04 -2.91 -6.42
N GLN A 12 -0.11 -3.74 -5.38
CA GLN A 12 -0.13 -3.26 -4.00
C GLN A 12 1.18 -2.61 -3.51
N LEU A 13 2.33 -2.90 -4.11
CA LEU A 13 3.61 -2.32 -3.71
C LEU A 13 3.96 -1.08 -4.54
N LEU A 14 4.32 -0.01 -3.86
CA LEU A 14 4.65 1.28 -4.46
C LEU A 14 5.95 1.86 -3.89
N LEU A 15 6.89 2.19 -4.77
CA LEU A 15 8.08 2.96 -4.43
C LEU A 15 7.86 4.44 -4.72
N SER A 16 8.39 5.29 -3.83
CA SER A 16 8.54 6.72 -4.08
C SER A 16 9.91 7.20 -3.62
N SER A 17 10.53 8.12 -4.36
CA SER A 17 11.81 8.74 -3.99
C SER A 17 11.81 10.25 -4.22
N GLY A 18 12.68 10.99 -3.54
CA GLY A 18 12.77 12.43 -3.75
C GLY A 18 13.96 13.17 -3.14
N SER A 19 13.81 14.49 -3.02
CA SER A 19 14.85 15.43 -2.59
C SER A 19 15.13 15.41 -1.08
N ASP A 20 14.41 14.58 -0.33
CA ASP A 20 14.59 14.38 1.10
C ASP A 20 15.58 13.24 1.42
N CYS A 21 16.34 12.78 0.41
CA CYS A 21 17.29 11.67 0.48
C CYS A 21 16.64 10.32 0.85
N ARG A 22 15.32 10.20 0.66
CA ARG A 22 14.54 9.03 1.08
C ARG A 22 14.03 8.22 -0.10
N VAL A 23 13.98 6.92 0.12
CA VAL A 23 13.16 5.98 -0.67
C VAL A 23 12.13 5.35 0.27
N CYS A 24 10.86 5.49 -0.07
CA CYS A 24 9.75 4.97 0.72
C CYS A 24 9.06 3.83 -0.04
N LEU A 25 8.91 2.71 0.62
CA LEU A 25 8.12 1.57 0.16
C LEU A 25 6.76 1.61 0.85
N HIS A 26 5.69 1.59 0.06
CA HIS A 26 4.32 1.63 0.54
C HIS A 26 3.55 0.37 0.14
N ASN A 27 2.63 -0.01 1.02
CA ASN A 27 1.54 -0.94 0.75
C ASN A 27 0.26 -0.17 0.43
N VAL A 28 -0.37 -0.50 -0.68
CA VAL A 28 -1.56 0.14 -1.22
C VAL A 28 -2.59 -0.94 -1.59
N SER A 29 -2.83 -1.89 -0.68
CA SER A 29 -3.64 -3.08 -0.93
C SER A 29 -5.08 -2.77 -1.35
N THR A 30 -5.69 -1.66 -0.90
CA THR A 30 -7.05 -1.26 -1.34
C THR A 30 -7.17 -0.90 -2.83
N PHE A 31 -6.06 -0.53 -3.48
CA PHE A 31 -6.05 -0.23 -4.92
C PHE A 31 -5.38 -1.33 -5.74
N SER A 32 -4.99 -2.42 -5.08
CA SER A 32 -4.45 -3.64 -5.68
C SER A 32 -5.53 -4.34 -6.51
N SER A 33 -5.12 -5.12 -7.51
CA SER A 33 -6.00 -6.04 -8.22
C SER A 33 -6.79 -6.93 -7.26
N ASP A 34 -6.16 -7.42 -6.19
CA ASP A 34 -6.79 -8.33 -5.22
C ASP A 34 -7.97 -7.70 -4.47
N ALA A 35 -7.94 -6.38 -4.25
CA ALA A 35 -9.05 -5.68 -3.62
C ALA A 35 -10.30 -5.64 -4.50
N LEU A 36 -10.14 -5.60 -5.84
CA LEU A 36 -11.27 -5.67 -6.76
C LEU A 36 -11.91 -7.06 -6.76
N LEU A 37 -11.12 -8.13 -6.79
CA LEU A 37 -11.65 -9.50 -6.71
C LEU A 37 -12.46 -9.69 -5.41
N ASN A 38 -11.90 -9.29 -4.28
CA ASN A 38 -12.53 -9.45 -2.97
C ASN A 38 -13.74 -8.53 -2.75
N SER A 39 -13.92 -7.49 -3.57
CA SER A 39 -15.12 -6.64 -3.58
C SER A 39 -16.24 -7.20 -4.47
N SER A 40 -15.89 -8.01 -5.47
CA SER A 40 -16.85 -8.64 -6.38
C SER A 40 -17.59 -9.83 -5.75
N SER A 41 -17.03 -10.43 -4.70
CA SER A 41 -17.62 -11.54 -3.95
C SER A 41 -18.61 -11.12 -2.85
N GLN A 42 -18.82 -9.82 -2.63
CA GLN A 42 -19.91 -9.33 -1.76
C GLN A 42 -21.04 -8.69 -2.58
N PRO A 43 -22.25 -9.28 -2.63
CA PRO A 43 -23.39 -8.57 -3.19
C PRO A 43 -23.65 -7.34 -2.33
N THR A 44 -23.62 -6.18 -2.98
CA THR A 44 -23.86 -4.86 -2.40
C THR A 44 -25.18 -4.84 -1.62
N ARG A 45 -25.13 -5.05 -0.31
CA ARG A 45 -26.29 -4.85 0.57
C ARG A 45 -26.20 -3.49 1.27
N ASN A 46 -25.92 -2.45 0.51
CA ASN A 46 -26.08 -1.06 0.93
C ASN A 46 -27.26 -0.45 0.18
N VAL A 47 -28.47 -0.84 0.59
CA VAL A 47 -29.66 -0.04 0.30
C VAL A 47 -29.51 1.24 1.12
N ALA A 48 -29.15 2.32 0.46
CA ALA A 48 -29.17 3.66 1.03
C ALA A 48 -30.61 3.95 1.51
N HIS A 49 -30.82 3.85 2.82
CA HIS A 49 -32.01 4.40 3.44
C HIS A 49 -31.91 5.93 3.36
N ILE A 50 -32.61 6.49 2.38
CA ILE A 50 -32.93 7.92 2.32
C ILE A 50 -33.73 8.26 3.58
N LYS A 51 -33.17 9.15 4.41
CA LYS A 51 -33.95 9.90 5.40
C LYS A 51 -33.75 11.38 5.10
N ASP A 52 -34.82 11.97 4.62
CA ASP A 52 -35.02 13.41 4.54
C ASP A 52 -35.21 14.03 5.94
N ALA A 53 -35.03 15.37 5.99
CA ALA A 53 -35.47 16.36 6.98
C ALA A 53 -34.43 16.94 7.97
N ASP A 54 -33.99 18.15 7.60
CA ASP A 54 -34.01 19.41 8.37
C ASP A 54 -33.08 19.72 9.58
N THR A 55 -32.47 20.91 9.48
CA THR A 55 -32.16 21.91 10.53
C THR A 55 -30.78 21.95 11.23
N GLU A 56 -30.00 22.97 10.84
CA GLU A 56 -29.16 23.95 11.58
C GLU A 56 -28.08 23.59 12.66
N ASP A 57 -26.91 24.23 12.43
CA ASP A 57 -26.01 24.98 13.35
C ASP A 57 -24.93 24.32 14.27
N ARG A 58 -23.74 24.91 14.15
CA ARG A 58 -22.62 25.13 15.12
C ARG A 58 -21.92 23.99 15.91
N THR A 59 -20.63 23.83 15.54
CA THR A 59 -19.41 23.82 16.39
C THR A 59 -19.18 22.80 17.54
N ARG A 60 -17.94 22.24 17.51
CA ARG A 60 -17.05 21.74 18.59
C ARG A 60 -17.01 20.24 18.91
N SER A 61 -15.81 19.70 18.66
CA SER A 61 -15.01 18.81 19.53
C SER A 61 -15.42 17.34 19.69
N SER A 62 -14.34 16.54 19.79
CA SER A 62 -14.19 15.26 20.49
C SER A 62 -14.72 13.99 19.84
N ARG A 63 -13.74 13.18 19.42
CA ARG A 63 -13.58 11.75 19.75
C ARG A 63 -14.87 10.92 19.74
N SER A 64 -15.05 10.16 18.68
CA SER A 64 -15.79 8.90 18.73
C SER A 64 -14.99 7.81 18.01
N SER A 65 -14.34 7.00 18.84
CA SER A 65 -13.97 5.63 18.52
C SER A 65 -15.23 4.85 18.15
N SER A 66 -15.35 4.49 16.87
CA SER A 66 -16.41 3.59 16.39
C SER A 66 -16.00 2.12 16.57
N PRO A 67 -16.97 1.21 16.78
CA PRO A 67 -16.74 -0.09 17.41
C PRO A 67 -16.24 -1.14 16.41
N SER A 68 -15.49 -2.08 16.96
CA SER A 68 -14.97 -3.32 16.38
C SER A 68 -15.96 -4.06 15.46
N GLU A 69 -15.67 -4.04 14.16
CA GLU A 69 -16.10 -5.06 13.21
C GLU A 69 -15.25 -6.34 13.40
N PRO A 70 -15.82 -7.54 13.16
CA PRO A 70 -15.13 -8.81 13.36
C PRO A 70 -13.87 -8.86 12.49
N ALA A 71 -12.77 -9.28 13.11
CA ALA A 71 -11.45 -9.36 12.50
C ALA A 71 -11.48 -10.26 11.25
N ALA A 72 -11.58 -9.64 10.08
CA ALA A 72 -11.19 -10.23 8.82
C ALA A 72 -9.74 -10.73 8.93
N PRO A 73 -9.36 -11.80 8.19
CA PRO A 73 -7.97 -12.27 8.15
C PRO A 73 -7.06 -11.08 7.87
N SER A 74 -5.90 -11.05 8.53
CA SER A 74 -5.03 -9.87 8.62
C SER A 74 -4.55 -9.40 7.26
N LYS A 75 -5.41 -8.65 6.55
CA LYS A 75 -5.05 -7.92 5.34
C LYS A 75 -3.97 -6.95 5.74
N MET A 76 -2.83 -7.06 5.07
CA MET A 76 -1.71 -6.18 5.36
C MET A 76 -2.19 -4.73 5.25
N LYS A 77 -2.03 -3.98 6.34
CA LYS A 77 -2.59 -2.63 6.44
C LYS A 77 -1.94 -1.73 5.39
N ASN A 78 -2.75 -0.92 4.70
CA ASN A 78 -2.24 0.13 3.84
C ASN A 78 -1.29 1.05 4.61
N GLY A 79 -0.27 1.56 3.92
CA GLY A 79 0.59 2.61 4.45
C GLY A 79 2.07 2.40 4.14
N LEU A 80 2.90 3.10 4.90
CA LEU A 80 4.35 3.03 4.77
C LEU A 80 4.87 1.70 5.35
N ILE A 81 5.51 0.89 4.51
CA ILE A 81 6.19 -0.34 4.93
C ILE A 81 7.57 0.01 5.46
N ALA A 82 8.34 0.76 4.68
CA ALA A 82 9.72 1.09 4.99
C ALA A 82 10.09 2.48 4.50
N ARG A 83 10.94 3.15 5.28
CA ARG A 83 11.60 4.40 4.89
C ARG A 83 13.10 4.16 4.92
N LEU A 84 13.72 4.23 3.76
CA LEU A 84 15.15 4.04 3.55
C LEU A 84 15.80 5.40 3.44
N GLU A 85 16.71 5.69 4.37
CA GLU A 85 17.44 6.96 4.49
C GLU A 85 18.94 6.74 4.27
N GLN A 86 19.28 5.81 3.38
CA GLN A 86 20.67 5.42 3.14
C GLN A 86 21.40 6.37 2.18
N HIS A 87 20.66 7.17 1.42
CA HIS A 87 21.25 8.17 0.52
C HIS A 87 21.62 9.42 1.31
N GLU A 88 22.77 9.99 1.01
CA GLU A 88 23.21 11.26 1.60
C GLU A 88 22.69 12.47 0.81
N GLU A 89 22.30 12.23 -0.45
CA GLU A 89 21.84 13.24 -1.41
C GLU A 89 20.45 12.90 -1.98
N SER A 90 19.89 13.86 -2.73
CA SER A 90 18.57 13.72 -3.38
C SER A 90 18.50 12.49 -4.30
N VAL A 91 17.42 11.72 -4.21
CA VAL A 91 17.19 10.49 -5.01
C VAL A 91 16.33 10.77 -6.23
N TYR A 92 16.90 10.61 -7.42
CA TYR A 92 16.27 10.99 -8.70
C TYR A 92 15.42 9.89 -9.29
N ALA A 93 15.89 8.65 -9.20
CA ALA A 93 15.20 7.49 -9.73
C ALA A 93 15.26 6.32 -8.76
N ALA A 94 14.20 5.52 -8.81
CA ALA A 94 14.12 4.22 -8.19
C ALA A 94 13.35 3.32 -9.15
N ASP A 95 13.75 2.04 -9.25
CA ASP A 95 13.10 1.07 -10.12
C ASP A 95 13.20 -0.35 -9.55
N TRP A 96 12.21 -1.18 -9.89
CA TRP A 96 12.16 -2.57 -9.47
C TRP A 96 13.05 -3.44 -10.36
N SER A 97 13.61 -4.50 -9.79
CA SER A 97 14.34 -5.49 -10.57
C SER A 97 13.39 -6.25 -11.49
N PRO A 98 13.76 -6.44 -12.78
CA PRO A 98 12.97 -7.23 -13.70
C PRO A 98 13.12 -8.74 -13.50
N VAL A 99 14.14 -9.17 -12.72
CA VAL A 99 14.48 -10.58 -12.51
C VAL A 99 13.95 -11.09 -11.18
N ASP A 100 14.10 -10.30 -10.11
CA ASP A 100 13.62 -10.67 -8.78
C ASP A 100 12.69 -9.56 -8.25
N PRO A 101 11.38 -9.84 -8.08
CA PRO A 101 10.40 -8.84 -7.66
C PRO A 101 10.69 -8.23 -6.28
N TRP A 102 11.53 -8.86 -5.46
CA TRP A 102 11.79 -8.37 -4.10
C TRP A 102 12.94 -7.39 -4.00
N TYR A 103 13.61 -7.10 -5.12
CA TYR A 103 14.71 -6.14 -5.18
C TYR A 103 14.32 -4.89 -5.97
N PHE A 104 14.88 -3.77 -5.54
CA PHE A 104 14.79 -2.51 -6.26
C PHE A 104 16.09 -1.73 -6.12
N ALA A 105 16.38 -0.90 -7.12
CA ALA A 105 17.52 -0.01 -7.13
C ALA A 105 17.07 1.44 -6.98
N SER A 106 17.95 2.29 -6.47
CA SER A 106 17.75 3.74 -6.38
C SER A 106 19.07 4.47 -6.62
N VAL A 107 19.01 5.64 -7.25
CA VAL A 107 20.18 6.44 -7.62
C VAL A 107 20.04 7.90 -7.15
N SER A 108 21.10 8.41 -6.53
CA SER A 108 21.20 9.77 -5.99
C SER A 108 22.00 10.72 -6.88
N TYR A 109 21.98 12.01 -6.55
CA TYR A 109 22.67 13.08 -7.29
C TYR A 109 24.18 12.86 -7.43
N ASP A 110 24.81 12.37 -6.37
CA ASP A 110 26.25 12.09 -6.28
C ASP A 110 26.67 10.85 -7.11
N GLY A 111 25.71 10.18 -7.75
CA GLY A 111 25.94 8.99 -8.57
C GLY A 111 25.95 7.68 -7.77
N ASN A 112 25.67 7.71 -6.46
CA ASN A 112 25.57 6.50 -5.66
C ASN A 112 24.33 5.69 -6.04
N LEU A 113 24.53 4.38 -6.24
CA LEU A 113 23.47 3.42 -6.53
C LEU A 113 23.35 2.44 -5.37
N LEU A 114 22.13 2.30 -4.85
CA LEU A 114 21.81 1.36 -3.79
C LEU A 114 20.77 0.35 -4.27
N VAL A 115 21.06 -0.92 -4.03
CA VAL A 115 20.11 -2.03 -4.24
C VAL A 115 19.57 -2.46 -2.88
N ASN A 116 18.24 -2.43 -2.75
CA ASN A 116 17.53 -2.77 -1.53
C ASN A 116 16.58 -3.93 -1.77
N GLN A 117 16.26 -4.64 -0.69
CA GLN A 117 15.33 -5.76 -0.69
C GLN A 117 14.10 -5.41 0.17
N VAL A 118 12.92 -5.86 -0.27
CA VAL A 118 11.71 -5.83 0.54
C VAL A 118 11.90 -6.70 1.79
N PRO A 119 11.53 -6.22 3.00
CA PRO A 119 11.68 -7.00 4.23
C PRO A 119 10.95 -8.35 4.17
N GLU A 120 11.61 -9.41 4.67
CA GLU A 120 11.05 -10.79 4.64
C GLU A 120 9.65 -10.94 5.25
N PRO A 121 9.29 -10.27 6.38
CA PRO A 121 7.92 -10.36 6.91
C PRO A 121 6.86 -9.88 5.91
N VAL A 122 7.15 -8.79 5.20
CA VAL A 122 6.25 -8.20 4.20
C VAL A 122 6.13 -9.12 3.00
N LYS A 123 7.26 -9.68 2.57
CA LYS A 123 7.30 -10.65 1.48
C LYS A 123 6.47 -11.89 1.78
N LEU A 124 6.56 -12.43 2.99
CA LEU A 124 5.78 -13.59 3.40
C LEU A 124 4.28 -13.27 3.43
N ASP A 125 3.88 -12.16 4.03
CA ASP A 125 2.47 -11.74 4.11
C ASP A 125 1.82 -11.63 2.72
N ILE A 126 2.56 -11.05 1.77
CA ILE A 126 2.10 -10.88 0.38
C ILE A 126 1.98 -12.23 -0.34
N LEU A 127 2.91 -13.16 -0.12
CA LEU A 127 2.86 -14.48 -0.74
C LEU A 127 1.73 -15.36 -0.19
N LEU A 128 1.42 -15.22 1.10
CA LEU A 128 0.30 -15.93 1.71
C LEU A 128 -1.03 -15.41 1.18
N GLN A 129 -1.20 -14.10 1.04
CA GLN A 129 -2.41 -13.50 0.47
C GLN A 129 -2.69 -13.98 -0.96
N SER A 130 -1.67 -14.11 -1.81
CA SER A 130 -1.87 -14.64 -3.17
C SER A 130 -2.33 -16.10 -3.18
N ARG A 131 -1.90 -16.90 -2.20
CA ARG A 131 -2.25 -18.34 -2.14
C ARG A 131 -3.67 -18.57 -1.66
N GLU A 132 -4.14 -17.76 -0.69
CA GLU A 132 -5.51 -17.85 -0.19
C GLU A 132 -6.54 -17.56 -1.29
N ALA A 133 -6.22 -16.66 -2.24
CA ALA A 133 -7.09 -16.36 -3.37
C ALA A 133 -7.24 -17.55 -4.35
N ASP A 134 -6.16 -18.30 -4.60
CA ASP A 134 -6.18 -19.45 -5.51
C ASP A 134 -6.98 -20.65 -4.92
N GLU A 135 -6.96 -20.84 -3.59
CA GLU A 135 -7.66 -21.93 -2.90
C GLU A 135 -9.19 -21.69 -2.78
N GLU A 136 -9.68 -20.46 -2.93
CA GLU A 136 -11.12 -20.13 -2.95
C GLU A 136 -11.79 -20.33 -4.33
N GLU A 137 -11.01 -20.59 -5.39
CA GLU A 137 -11.52 -20.81 -6.76
C GLU A 137 -11.77 -22.29 -7.14
N GLU A 138 -11.43 -23.26 -6.28
CA GLU A 138 -11.73 -24.71 -6.44
C GLU A 138 -12.97 -25.18 -5.65
#